data_AF-A0A0Q0X0R1-F1
#
_entry.id   AF-A0A0Q0X0R1-F1
#
_cell.length_a   1.000
_cell.length_b   1.000
_cell.length_c   1.000
_cell.angle_alpha   90.00
_cell.angle_beta   90.00
_cell.angle_gamma   90.00
#
_symmetry.space_group_name_H-M   'P 1'
#
loop_
_entity.id
_entity.type
_entity.pdbx_description
1 polymer ?
#
loop_
_entity_poly.entity_id
_entity_poly.type
_entity_poly.pdbx_seq_one_letter_code
_entity_poly.pdbx_strand_id
1 'polypeptide(L)'
;MKITYQISKILNVMALLCLLVGPYGLPFTGILQILAAFFFLIAFPKSKLIYTYFTITSLFFISIKTNVFELFSPILLVPIVLIFFLSYIVHFKKLGHEI
;
A
#
# COMPACT_ATOMS: atom_id res chain seq x y z
N MET A 1 11.31 16.16 -2.94
CA MET A 1 11.27 14.99 -2.02
C MET A 1 10.29 15.13 -0.86
N LYS A 2 10.15 16.30 -0.21
CA LYS A 2 9.12 16.51 0.85
C LYS A 2 7.69 16.25 0.37
N ILE A 3 7.35 16.71 -0.83
CA ILE A 3 6.00 16.60 -1.40
C ILE A 3 5.63 15.12 -1.63
N THR A 4 6.51 14.31 -2.24
CA THR A 4 6.27 12.88 -2.44
C THR A 4 6.03 12.15 -1.12
N TYR A 5 6.83 12.45 -0.10
CA TYR A 5 6.66 11.86 1.22
C TYR A 5 5.33 12.25 1.87
N GLN A 6 4.92 13.51 1.73
CA GLN A 6 3.64 14.00 2.23
C GLN A 6 2.46 13.35 1.50
N ILE A 7 2.49 13.31 0.16
CA ILE A 7 1.45 12.67 -0.66
C ILE A 7 1.28 11.20 -0.25
N SER A 8 2.40 10.49 -0.11
CA SER A 8 2.39 9.09 0.31
C SER A 8 1.83 8.87 1.71
N LYS A 9 2.16 9.74 2.66
CA LYS A 9 1.60 9.67 4.02
C LYS A 9 0.09 9.92 4.00
N ILE A 10 -0.37 10.89 3.21
CA ILE A 10 -1.80 11.19 3.04
C ILE A 10 -2.53 10.01 2.43
N LEU A 11 -2.02 9.44 1.32
CA LEU A 11 -2.61 8.26 0.68
C LEU A 11 -2.70 7.07 1.64
N ASN A 12 -1.67 6.87 2.48
CA ASN A 12 -1.67 5.78 3.44
C ASN A 12 -2.69 5.97 4.57
N VAL A 13 -2.86 7.20 5.06
CA VAL A 13 -3.89 7.55 6.05
C VAL A 13 -5.29 7.42 5.44
N MET A 14 -5.50 7.86 4.20
CA MET A 14 -6.77 7.68 3.50
C MET A 14 -7.09 6.20 3.30
N ALA A 15 -6.10 5.38 2.95
CA ALA A 15 -6.28 3.93 2.88
C ALA A 15 -6.67 3.36 4.25
N LEU A 16 -6.05 3.80 5.35
CA LEU A 16 -6.45 3.36 6.68
C LEU A 16 -7.91 3.75 7.02
N LEU A 17 -8.31 4.99 6.70
CA LEU A 17 -9.68 5.47 6.93
C LEU A 17 -10.71 4.68 6.10
N CYS A 18 -10.43 4.41 4.82
CA CYS A 18 -11.28 3.58 4.00
C CYS A 18 -11.39 2.16 4.59
N LEU A 19 -10.30 1.59 5.13
CA LEU A 19 -10.35 0.27 5.74
C LEU A 19 -11.26 0.22 6.98
N LEU A 20 -11.33 1.31 7.75
CA LEU A 20 -12.19 1.40 8.94
C LEU A 20 -13.69 1.37 8.60
N VAL A 21 -14.07 1.65 7.35
CA VAL A 21 -15.44 1.47 6.83
C VAL A 21 -15.77 -0.03 6.62
N GLY A 22 -14.81 -0.92 6.88
CA GLY A 22 -14.99 -2.36 6.82
C GLY A 22 -14.92 -2.89 5.38
N PRO A 23 -15.66 -3.97 5.06
CA PRO A 23 -15.57 -4.65 3.77
C PRO A 23 -15.87 -3.74 2.57
N TYR A 24 -16.76 -2.77 2.73
CA TYR A 24 -17.11 -1.80 1.68
C TYR A 24 -15.96 -0.87 1.30
N GLY A 25 -14.99 -0.69 2.20
CA GLY A 25 -13.81 0.13 1.98
C GLY A 25 -12.63 -0.60 1.33
N LEU A 26 -12.67 -1.93 1.21
CA LEU A 26 -11.63 -2.75 0.56
C LEU A 26 -11.29 -2.33 -0.88
N PRO A 27 -12.26 -2.11 -1.79
CA PRO A 27 -11.91 -1.70 -3.15
C PRO A 27 -11.24 -0.32 -3.16
N PHE A 28 -11.72 0.62 -2.32
CA PHE A 28 -11.14 1.96 -2.22
C PHE A 28 -9.73 1.96 -1.63
N THR A 29 -9.51 1.16 -0.58
CA THR A 29 -8.17 0.98 0.01
C THR A 29 -7.18 0.40 -0.99
N GLY A 30 -7.61 -0.54 -1.81
CA GLY A 30 -6.77 -1.09 -2.86
C GLY A 30 -6.36 -0.10 -3.91
N ILE A 31 -7.32 0.66 -4.44
CA ILE A 31 -7.03 1.70 -5.43
C ILE A 31 -6.04 2.71 -4.84
N LEU A 32 -6.24 3.15 -3.60
CA LEU A 32 -5.34 4.07 -2.91
C LEU A 32 -3.94 3.47 -2.69
N GLN A 33 -3.84 2.19 -2.32
CA GLN A 33 -2.55 1.51 -2.13
C GLN A 33 -1.78 1.33 -3.44
N ILE A 34 -2.46 0.94 -4.52
CA ILE A 34 -1.86 0.80 -5.85
C ILE A 34 -1.39 2.17 -6.35
N LEU A 35 -2.20 3.21 -6.17
CA LEU A 35 -1.83 4.57 -6.55
C LEU A 35 -0.60 5.05 -5.75
N ALA A 36 -0.58 4.81 -4.44
CA ALA A 36 0.57 5.12 -3.60
C ALA A 36 1.83 4.35 -4.03
N ALA A 37 1.69 3.06 -4.33
CA ALA A 37 2.77 2.22 -4.83
C ALA A 37 3.34 2.76 -6.15
N PHE A 38 2.47 3.19 -7.07
CA PHE A 38 2.86 3.75 -8.36
C PHE A 38 3.62 5.08 -8.20
N PHE A 39 3.13 5.99 -7.35
CA PHE A 39 3.84 7.23 -7.01
C PHE A 39 5.22 6.96 -6.41
N PHE A 40 5.33 5.95 -5.53
CA PHE A 40 6.62 5.55 -4.95
C PHE A 40 7.57 4.93 -5.96
N LEU A 41 7.06 4.16 -6.92
CA LEU A 41 7.85 3.51 -7.95
C LEU A 41 8.47 4.55 -8.89
N ILE A 42 7.72 5.59 -9.25
CA ILE A 42 8.23 6.74 -10.02
C ILE A 42 9.25 7.54 -9.21
N ALA A 43 8.98 7.80 -7.93
CA ALA A 43 9.87 8.60 -7.10
C ALA A 43 11.17 7.89 -6.71
N PHE A 44 11.16 6.56 -6.60
CA PHE A 44 12.31 5.76 -6.18
C PHE A 44 12.48 4.49 -7.04
N PRO A 45 12.79 4.64 -8.34
CA PRO A 45 12.79 3.54 -9.31
C PRO A 45 13.92 2.53 -9.10
N LYS A 46 14.88 2.79 -8.20
CA LYS A 46 15.99 1.86 -7.89
C LYS A 46 15.73 1.00 -6.64
N SER A 47 14.60 1.20 -5.95
CA SER A 47 14.33 0.56 -4.67
C SER A 47 13.64 -0.79 -4.80
N LYS A 48 14.37 -1.90 -4.57
CA LYS A 48 13.82 -3.27 -4.58
C LYS A 48 12.61 -3.46 -3.65
N LEU A 49 12.59 -2.78 -2.50
CA LEU A 49 11.48 -2.84 -1.54
C LEU A 49 10.17 -2.28 -2.11
N ILE A 50 10.25 -1.24 -2.94
CA ILE A 50 9.05 -0.60 -3.52
C ILE A 50 8.46 -1.48 -4.62
N TYR A 51 9.31 -2.10 -5.44
CA TYR A 51 8.85 -3.12 -6.40
C TYR A 51 8.19 -4.29 -5.69
N THR A 52 8.79 -4.77 -4.60
CA THR A 52 8.19 -5.86 -3.79
C THR A 52 6.82 -5.45 -3.25
N TYR A 53 6.69 -4.25 -2.68
CA TYR A 53 5.41 -3.71 -2.22
C TYR A 53 4.38 -3.61 -3.34
N PHE A 54 4.76 -3.09 -4.51
CA PHE A 54 3.88 -2.97 -5.67
C PHE A 54 3.39 -4.35 -6.14
N THR A 55 4.30 -5.32 -6.28
CA THR A 55 3.95 -6.68 -6.72
C THR A 55 3.01 -7.38 -5.75
N ILE A 56 3.26 -7.30 -4.42
CA ILE A 56 2.39 -7.92 -3.42
C ILE A 56 1.01 -7.25 -3.43
N THR A 57 0.96 -5.92 -3.46
CA THR A 57 -0.29 -5.15 -3.53
C THR A 57 -1.10 -5.54 -4.77
N SER A 58 -0.47 -5.56 -5.96
CA SER A 58 -1.15 -5.93 -7.20
C SER A 58 -1.63 -7.39 -7.22
N LEU A 59 -0.80 -8.33 -6.75
CA LEU A 59 -1.19 -9.75 -6.67
C LEU A 59 -2.40 -9.93 -5.76
N PHE A 60 -2.40 -9.29 -4.59
CA PHE A 60 -3.51 -9.38 -3.65
C PHE A 60 -4.85 -8.95 -4.26
N PHE A 61 -4.89 -7.80 -4.96
CA PHE A 61 -6.12 -7.33 -5.59
C PHE A 61 -6.56 -8.18 -6.79
N ILE A 62 -5.62 -8.78 -7.53
CA ILE A 62 -5.94 -9.76 -8.59
C ILE A 62 -6.54 -11.03 -7.97
N SER A 63 -6.00 -11.50 -6.85
CA SER A 63 -6.50 -12.68 -6.13
C SER A 63 -7.87 -12.47 -5.48
N ILE A 64 -8.19 -11.25 -5.02
CA ILE A 64 -9.54 -10.90 -4.54
C ILE A 64 -10.56 -11.04 -5.67
N LYS A 65 -10.25 -10.55 -6.87
CA LYS A 65 -11.19 -10.58 -8.02
C LYS A 65 -11.56 -12.01 -8.46
N THR A 66 -10.69 -12.97 -8.22
CA THR A 66 -10.84 -14.35 -8.70
C THR A 66 -11.60 -15.27 -7.72
N ASN A 67 -12.23 -14.73 -6.68
CA ASN A 67 -13.01 -15.47 -5.66
C ASN A 67 -12.26 -16.62 -4.96
N VAL A 68 -10.93 -16.67 -5.06
CA VAL A 68 -10.09 -17.71 -4.41
C VAL A 68 -10.16 -17.63 -2.88
N PHE A 69 -10.66 -16.52 -2.34
CA PHE A 69 -10.58 -16.16 -0.92
C PHE A 69 -11.94 -16.21 -0.17
N GLU A 70 -12.95 -16.94 -0.64
CA GLU A 70 -14.27 -16.92 0.02
C GLU A 70 -14.38 -17.70 1.35
N LEU A 71 -13.44 -18.60 1.70
CA LEU A 71 -13.71 -19.58 2.76
C LEU A 71 -13.21 -19.25 4.18
N PHE A 72 -12.13 -18.48 4.38
CA PHE A 72 -11.53 -18.19 5.72
C PHE A 72 -10.76 -16.86 5.77
N SER A 73 -11.37 -15.79 5.26
CA SER A 73 -10.62 -14.76 4.53
C SER A 73 -9.82 -13.75 5.38
N PRO A 74 -8.46 -13.77 5.39
CA PRO A 74 -7.63 -12.67 5.90
C PRO A 74 -7.64 -11.44 4.99
N ILE A 75 -8.65 -11.30 4.12
CA ILE A 75 -8.84 -10.19 3.17
C ILE A 75 -8.80 -8.82 3.85
N LEU A 76 -9.20 -8.73 5.13
CA LEU A 76 -9.10 -7.50 5.91
C LEU A 76 -7.72 -7.28 6.53
N LEU A 77 -6.96 -8.35 6.79
CA LEU A 77 -5.64 -8.28 7.42
C LEU A 77 -4.54 -7.91 6.43
N VAL A 78 -4.61 -8.41 5.19
CA VAL A 78 -3.59 -8.14 4.17
C VAL A 78 -3.45 -6.64 3.84
N PRO A 79 -4.54 -5.87 3.63
CA PRO A 79 -4.45 -4.42 3.47
C PRO A 79 -3.81 -3.73 4.66
N ILE A 80 -4.09 -4.18 5.90
CA ILE A 80 -3.48 -3.65 7.12
C ILE A 80 -1.96 -3.86 7.07
N VAL A 81 -1.52 -5.09 6.79
CA VAL A 81 -0.10 -5.42 6.66
C VAL A 81 0.57 -4.58 5.57
N LEU A 82 -0.11 -4.36 4.43
CA LEU A 82 0.37 -3.50 3.34
C LEU A 82 0.50 -2.02 3.76
N ILE A 83 -0.44 -1.47 4.53
CA ILE A 83 -0.36 -0.10 5.07
C ILE A 83 0.85 0.05 5.99
N PHE A 84 1.09 -0.92 6.86
CA PHE A 84 2.25 -0.92 7.76
C PHE A 84 3.55 -1.10 6.98
N PHE A 85 3.58 -1.98 5.98
CA PHE A 85 4.75 -2.21 5.15
C PHE A 85 5.11 -0.97 4.32
N LEU A 86 4.11 -0.27 3.76
CA LEU A 86 4.34 1.01 3.10
C LEU A 86 4.89 2.05 4.08
N SER A 87 4.30 2.17 5.28
CA SER A 87 4.79 3.08 6.33
C SER A 87 6.25 2.81 6.69
N TYR A 88 6.62 1.52 6.80
CA TYR A 88 7.99 1.11 7.06
C TYR A 88 8.93 1.53 5.94
N ILE A 89 8.57 1.28 4.66
CA ILE A 89 9.37 1.71 3.50
C ILE A 89 9.54 3.23 3.49
N VAL A 90 8.45 3.97 3.72
CA VAL A 90 8.44 5.43 3.80
C VAL A 90 9.43 5.92 4.87
N HIS A 91 9.39 5.32 6.06
CA HIS A 91 10.24 5.71 7.18
C HIS A 91 11.72 5.36 6.94
N PHE A 92 12.00 4.15 6.48
CA PHE A 92 13.35 3.70 6.18
C PHE A 92 14.01 4.53 5.06
N LYS A 93 13.25 4.90 4.03
CA LYS A 93 13.74 5.77 2.95
C LYS A 93 13.93 7.22 3.36
N LYS A 94 13.17 7.72 4.34
CA LYS A 94 13.42 9.04 4.93
C LYS A 94 14.76 9.05 5.68
N LEU A 95 15.03 8.02 6.48
CA LEU A 95 16.28 7.88 7.22
C LEU A 95 17.51 7.77 6.30
N GLY A 96 17.41 7.01 5.20
CA GLY A 96 18.52 6.85 4.25
C GLY A 96 18.79 8.04 3.32
N HIS A 97 18.00 9.12 3.39
CA HIS A 97 18.19 10.34 2.59
C HIS A 97 18.63 11.55 3.44
N GLU A 98 18.68 11.37 4.76
CA GLU A 98 19.19 12.33 5.75
C GLU A 98 20.64 12.00 6.21
N ILE A 99 21.27 10.99 5.59
CA ILE A 99 22.70 10.62 5.75
C ILE A 99 23.44 10.96 4.46
#